data_AF-A0A936UBT5-F1
#
_entry.id   AF-A0A936UBT5-F1
#
_cell.length_a   1.000
_cell.length_b   1.000
_cell.length_c   1.000
_cell.angle_alpha   90.00
_cell.angle_beta   90.00
_cell.angle_gamma   90.00
#
_symmetry.space_group_name_H-M   'P 1'
#
loop_
_entity.id
_entity.type
_entity.pdbx_description
1 polymer ?
#
loop_
_entity_poly.entity_id
_entity_poly.type
_entity_poly.pdbx_seq_one_letter_code
_entity_poly.pdbx_strand_id
1 'polypeptide(L)'
;MARIPLATLALSAALAVPGLASEAPSKVVEKTLVLAPDGRLVLDTYKGRVAITAWDRSEASIRAVVTADGSCDESADLVARTNVRIEGGGREVRVVSDYDDLPKMTFTFGRDCGSRPFVEYEIRMPRGASLRLKDYKSRISVDGLAGDVSVDSYKGGIRLTRLAGGLDLETYKGDALAEFETLGGGLRAETYKGEIDLVLPKAARVDLEESIGRRGSFAADVQAVRGGRRVSVDTYKGTIRLRTR
;
A
#
# COMPACT_ATOMS: atom_id res chain seq x y z
N MET A 1 76.03 -11.54 41.88
CA MET A 1 74.82 -11.96 42.62
C MET A 1 73.90 -10.73 42.73
N ALA A 2 73.11 -10.42 41.70
CA ALA A 2 71.77 -10.93 41.40
C ALA A 2 70.67 -10.36 42.32
N ARG A 3 69.86 -9.41 41.78
CA ARG A 3 68.41 -9.24 41.98
C ARG A 3 67.91 -8.00 41.20
N ILE A 4 67.27 -8.23 40.05
CA ILE A 4 66.43 -7.26 39.33
C ILE A 4 64.98 -7.75 39.50
N PRO A 5 64.01 -6.92 39.94
CA PRO A 5 62.61 -7.35 39.96
C PRO A 5 61.87 -7.01 38.66
N LEU A 6 61.17 -8.03 38.15
CA LEU A 6 60.05 -8.02 37.18
C LEU A 6 59.01 -6.94 37.55
N ALA A 7 58.56 -6.09 36.62
CA ALA A 7 57.56 -6.33 35.56
C ALA A 7 56.13 -6.57 36.07
N THR A 8 55.21 -5.64 35.77
CA THR A 8 53.87 -5.94 35.21
C THR A 8 53.19 -4.65 34.74
N LEU A 9 53.11 -4.48 33.42
CA LEU A 9 52.28 -3.48 32.74
C LEU A 9 50.90 -4.12 32.52
N ALA A 10 49.87 -3.65 33.20
CA ALA A 10 48.50 -4.15 33.02
C ALA A 10 47.86 -3.45 31.81
N LEU A 11 47.71 -4.20 30.71
CA LEU A 11 47.02 -3.77 29.50
C LEU A 11 45.51 -4.06 29.65
N SER A 12 44.74 -3.02 29.96
CA SER A 12 43.28 -3.10 30.08
C SER A 12 42.64 -3.23 28.70
N ALA A 13 42.22 -4.44 28.33
CA ALA A 13 41.41 -4.68 27.14
C ALA A 13 39.95 -4.28 27.40
N ALA A 14 39.52 -3.16 26.82
CA ALA A 14 38.12 -2.76 26.80
C ALA A 14 37.34 -3.67 25.84
N LEU A 15 36.56 -4.60 26.40
CA LEU A 15 35.57 -5.39 25.66
C LEU A 15 34.42 -4.46 25.23
N ALA A 16 34.40 -4.10 23.95
CA ALA A 16 33.23 -3.50 23.32
C ALA A 16 32.13 -4.57 23.24
N VAL A 17 31.09 -4.44 24.06
CA VAL A 17 29.88 -5.25 23.96
C VAL A 17 29.11 -4.76 22.72
N PRO A 18 28.87 -5.59 21.69
CA PRO A 18 27.99 -5.21 20.60
C PRO A 18 26.59 -5.06 21.19
N GLY A 19 26.03 -3.84 21.09
CA GLY A 19 24.64 -3.59 21.45
C GLY A 19 23.74 -4.49 20.62
N LEU A 20 23.02 -5.39 21.30
CA LEU A 20 21.90 -6.12 20.71
C LEU A 20 20.86 -5.09 20.29
N ALA A 21 20.83 -4.76 19.00
CA ALA A 21 19.66 -4.14 18.42
C ALA A 21 18.51 -5.13 18.61
N SER A 22 17.50 -4.72 19.39
CA SER A 22 16.25 -5.49 19.54
C SER A 22 15.56 -5.50 18.17
N GLU A 23 15.81 -6.55 17.38
CA GLU A 23 15.09 -6.78 16.14
C GLU A 23 13.62 -7.02 16.48
N ALA A 24 12.75 -6.08 16.09
CA ALA A 24 11.32 -6.22 16.33
C ALA A 24 10.84 -7.55 15.73
N PRO A 25 9.98 -8.31 16.43
CA PRO A 25 9.50 -9.58 15.91
C PRO A 25 8.84 -9.34 14.56
N SER A 26 9.36 -10.03 13.54
CA SER A 26 8.87 -9.94 12.16
C SER A 26 8.64 -11.33 11.58
N LYS A 27 7.64 -11.45 10.73
CA LYS A 27 7.28 -12.68 10.00
C LYS A 27 7.25 -12.35 8.52
N VAL A 28 8.08 -13.05 7.75
CA VAL A 28 8.15 -12.89 6.30
C VAL A 28 7.38 -14.02 5.64
N VAL A 29 6.47 -13.68 4.75
CA VAL A 29 5.72 -14.62 3.91
C VAL A 29 6.01 -14.28 2.46
N GLU A 30 6.67 -15.20 1.76
CA GLU A 30 6.99 -15.06 0.33
C GLU A 30 6.27 -16.15 -0.44
N LYS A 31 5.56 -15.76 -1.50
CA LYS A 31 4.89 -16.69 -2.39
C LYS A 31 4.86 -16.13 -3.81
N THR A 32 5.21 -16.98 -4.76
CA THR A 32 5.06 -16.68 -6.18
C THR A 32 3.98 -17.60 -6.76
N LEU A 33 3.03 -17.00 -7.47
CA LEU A 33 1.92 -17.70 -8.11
C LEU A 33 1.88 -17.34 -9.58
N VAL A 34 1.43 -18.26 -10.43
CA VAL A 34 1.16 -17.94 -11.84
C VAL A 34 0.01 -16.95 -11.90
N LEU A 35 0.17 -15.86 -12.65
CA LEU A 35 -0.88 -14.89 -12.92
C LEU A 35 -0.84 -14.54 -14.41
N ALA A 36 -1.96 -14.78 -15.08
CA ALA A 36 -2.13 -14.49 -16.49
C ALA A 36 -1.89 -12.99 -16.75
N PRO A 37 -1.34 -12.62 -17.92
CA PRO A 37 -1.12 -11.22 -18.27
C PRO A 37 -2.38 -10.35 -18.24
N ASP A 38 -3.57 -10.93 -18.42
CA ASP A 38 -4.89 -10.31 -18.34
C ASP A 38 -5.66 -10.71 -17.05
N GLY A 39 -4.95 -11.29 -16.08
CA GLY A 39 -5.52 -11.77 -14.83
C GLY A 39 -5.91 -10.64 -13.88
N ARG A 40 -6.30 -11.03 -12.67
CA ARG A 40 -6.68 -10.11 -11.60
C ARG A 40 -5.93 -10.42 -10.31
N LEU A 41 -5.36 -9.40 -9.69
CA LEU A 41 -4.83 -9.45 -8.33
C LEU A 41 -5.79 -8.72 -7.39
N VAL A 42 -6.25 -9.42 -6.36
CA VAL A 42 -7.11 -8.86 -5.31
C VAL A 42 -6.31 -8.82 -4.01
N LEU A 43 -6.13 -7.64 -3.43
CA LEU A 43 -5.45 -7.45 -2.15
C LEU A 43 -6.39 -6.76 -1.16
N ASP A 44 -6.70 -7.47 -0.06
CA ASP A 44 -7.42 -6.95 1.09
C ASP A 44 -6.43 -6.79 2.26
N THR A 45 -6.14 -5.54 2.64
CA THR A 45 -5.22 -5.22 3.73
C THR A 45 -5.84 -4.22 4.71
N TYR A 46 -5.19 -4.02 5.87
CA TYR A 46 -5.70 -3.15 6.93
C TYR A 46 -4.72 -2.05 7.35
N LYS A 47 -3.46 -2.36 7.65
CA LYS A 47 -2.50 -1.39 8.19
C LYS A 47 -1.09 -1.69 7.70
N GLY A 48 -0.41 -0.70 7.14
CA GLY A 48 0.99 -0.82 6.76
C GLY A 48 1.34 -0.12 5.46
N ARG A 49 2.07 -0.82 4.61
CA ARG A 49 2.56 -0.30 3.33
C ARG A 49 2.25 -1.30 2.23
N VAL A 50 1.84 -0.80 1.08
CA VAL A 50 1.65 -1.60 -0.12
C VAL A 50 2.47 -0.99 -1.23
N ALA A 51 3.40 -1.75 -1.79
CA ALA A 51 4.20 -1.38 -2.95
C ALA A 51 3.97 -2.41 -4.05
N ILE A 52 3.35 -1.98 -5.15
CA ILE A 52 3.04 -2.81 -6.31
C ILE A 52 3.81 -2.27 -7.51
N THR A 53 4.57 -3.14 -8.16
CA THR A 53 5.34 -2.81 -9.35
C THR A 53 5.00 -3.78 -10.47
N ALA A 54 4.71 -3.22 -11.65
CA ALA A 54 4.44 -4.03 -12.82
C ALA A 54 5.73 -4.63 -13.42
N TRP A 55 5.63 -5.82 -14.00
CA TRP A 55 6.72 -6.46 -14.75
C TRP A 55 6.22 -7.23 -15.98
N ASP A 56 7.15 -7.75 -16.77
CA ASP A 56 6.87 -8.45 -18.03
C ASP A 56 6.78 -9.98 -17.88
N ARG A 57 6.58 -10.48 -16.66
CA ARG A 57 6.42 -11.92 -16.37
C ARG A 57 4.97 -12.26 -16.07
N SER A 58 4.52 -13.43 -16.51
CA SER A 58 3.18 -13.99 -16.24
C SER A 58 3.11 -14.69 -14.88
N GLU A 59 3.62 -14.03 -13.85
CA GLU A 59 3.61 -14.50 -12.48
C GLU A 59 3.38 -13.31 -11.54
N ALA A 60 2.86 -13.57 -10.35
CA ALA A 60 2.75 -12.61 -9.26
C ALA A 60 3.70 -13.03 -8.15
N SER A 61 4.69 -12.20 -7.84
CA SER A 61 5.59 -12.39 -6.69
C SER A 61 5.10 -11.52 -5.55
N ILE A 62 4.73 -12.16 -4.44
CA ILE A 62 4.17 -11.48 -3.27
C ILE A 62 5.11 -11.74 -2.10
N ARG A 63 5.63 -10.66 -1.54
CA ARG A 63 6.40 -10.66 -0.30
C ARG A 63 5.67 -9.81 0.73
N ALA A 64 5.29 -10.42 1.84
CA ALA A 64 4.62 -9.75 2.94
C ALA A 64 5.49 -9.84 4.20
N VAL A 65 5.80 -8.69 4.80
CA VAL A 65 6.53 -8.61 6.06
C VAL A 65 5.56 -8.11 7.12
N VAL A 66 5.25 -8.97 8.08
CA VAL A 66 4.42 -8.63 9.24
C VAL A 66 5.37 -8.18 10.35
N THR A 67 5.19 -6.97 10.86
CA THR A 67 6.00 -6.39 11.93
C THR A 67 5.10 -5.91 13.05
N ALA A 68 5.52 -6.13 14.30
CA ALA A 68 4.83 -5.58 15.45
C ALA A 68 4.78 -4.05 15.38
N ASP A 69 3.71 -3.46 15.89
CA ASP A 69 3.56 -2.00 15.87
C ASP A 69 4.20 -1.29 17.07
N GLY A 70 4.86 -2.06 17.94
CA GLY A 70 5.61 -1.57 19.10
C GLY A 70 4.72 -1.00 20.21
N SER A 71 3.39 -1.15 20.13
CA SER A 71 2.47 -0.61 21.13
C SER A 71 2.28 -1.52 22.34
N CYS A 72 2.83 -2.74 22.31
CA CYS A 72 2.52 -3.82 23.23
C CYS A 72 3.75 -4.71 23.52
N ASP A 73 3.92 -5.11 24.79
CA ASP A 73 4.99 -6.03 25.21
C ASP A 73 4.81 -7.44 24.58
N GLU A 74 3.58 -7.84 24.24
CA GLU A 74 3.23 -9.10 23.55
C GLU A 74 3.31 -8.99 22.01
N SER A 75 4.28 -8.24 21.52
CA SER A 75 4.50 -7.96 20.10
C SER A 75 4.72 -9.23 19.25
N ALA A 76 5.35 -10.27 19.80
CA ALA A 76 5.70 -11.49 19.06
C ALA A 76 4.48 -12.40 18.80
N ASP A 77 3.57 -12.52 19.77
CA ASP A 77 2.38 -13.38 19.65
C ASP A 77 1.36 -12.81 18.65
N LEU A 78 1.21 -11.48 18.62
CA LEU A 78 0.34 -10.79 17.65
C LEU A 78 0.85 -10.96 16.21
N VAL A 79 2.17 -10.90 16.01
CA VAL A 79 2.82 -11.15 14.70
C VAL A 79 2.67 -12.62 14.30
N ALA A 80 2.85 -13.56 15.22
CA ALA A 80 2.71 -15.00 14.95
C ALA A 80 1.29 -15.37 14.49
N ARG A 81 0.27 -14.82 15.16
CA ARG A 81 -1.16 -15.07 14.89
C ARG A 81 -1.68 -14.35 13.65
N THR A 82 -0.97 -13.32 13.17
CA THR A 82 -1.34 -12.64 11.92
C THR A 82 -0.99 -13.55 10.75
N ASN A 83 -2.00 -13.91 9.96
CA ASN A 83 -1.86 -14.80 8.82
C ASN A 83 -2.07 -14.04 7.52
N VAL A 84 -1.15 -14.19 6.57
CA VAL A 84 -1.31 -13.66 5.22
C VAL A 84 -1.76 -14.83 4.34
N ARG A 85 -3.05 -14.85 3.99
CA ARG A 85 -3.60 -15.87 3.09
C ARG A 85 -3.34 -15.45 1.65
N ILE A 86 -2.58 -16.27 0.93
CA ILE A 86 -2.25 -16.07 -0.48
C ILE A 86 -2.75 -17.27 -1.28
N GLU A 87 -3.82 -17.09 -2.03
CA GLU A 87 -4.58 -18.15 -2.69
C GLU A 87 -4.85 -17.82 -4.17
N GLY A 88 -5.25 -18.83 -4.93
CA GLY A 88 -5.52 -18.71 -6.36
C GLY A 88 -4.35 -19.11 -7.25
N GLY A 89 -4.33 -18.53 -8.46
CA GLY A 89 -3.39 -18.85 -9.53
C GLY A 89 -4.07 -18.99 -10.89
N GLY A 90 -3.36 -18.64 -11.96
CA GLY A 90 -3.92 -18.58 -13.31
C GLY A 90 -4.58 -17.23 -13.56
N ARG A 91 -5.92 -17.13 -13.43
CA ARG A 91 -6.64 -15.88 -13.77
C ARG A 91 -6.86 -14.93 -12.60
N GLU A 92 -6.84 -15.43 -11.37
CA GLU A 92 -7.05 -14.61 -10.18
C GLU A 92 -6.08 -15.04 -9.06
N VAL A 93 -5.46 -14.06 -8.42
CA VAL A 93 -4.66 -14.24 -7.20
C VAL A 93 -5.27 -13.37 -6.11
N ARG A 94 -5.58 -13.96 -4.96
CA ARG A 94 -6.17 -13.28 -3.82
C ARG A 94 -5.18 -13.26 -2.66
N VAL A 95 -4.96 -12.08 -2.10
CA VAL A 95 -4.10 -11.83 -0.95
C VAL A 95 -4.94 -11.16 0.13
N VAL A 96 -5.02 -11.77 1.31
CA VAL A 96 -5.80 -11.25 2.44
C VAL A 96 -4.92 -11.24 3.69
N SER A 97 -4.80 -10.06 4.32
CA SER A 97 -4.30 -9.95 5.69
C SER A 97 -5.40 -10.43 6.65
N ASP A 98 -5.28 -11.64 7.17
CA ASP A 98 -6.21 -12.19 8.15
C ASP A 98 -5.79 -11.83 9.58
N TYR A 99 -6.71 -11.18 10.28
CA TYR A 99 -6.60 -10.76 11.67
C TYR A 99 -7.67 -11.40 12.57
N ASP A 100 -8.44 -12.37 12.06
CA ASP A 100 -9.57 -13.01 12.78
C ASP A 100 -9.12 -13.78 14.02
N ASP A 101 -7.87 -14.27 14.02
CA ASP A 101 -7.23 -14.98 15.14
C ASP A 101 -6.65 -14.03 16.21
N LEU A 102 -6.76 -12.71 16.03
CA LEU A 102 -6.38 -11.72 17.05
C LEU A 102 -7.45 -11.64 18.15
N PRO A 103 -7.06 -11.40 19.41
CA PRO A 103 -8.02 -11.21 20.50
C PRO A 103 -9.03 -10.12 20.12
N LYS A 104 -10.31 -10.48 20.07
CA LYS A 104 -11.37 -9.50 19.84
C LYS A 104 -11.41 -8.59 21.06
N MET A 105 -11.51 -7.28 20.83
CA MET A 105 -11.64 -6.28 21.91
C MET A 105 -12.80 -6.66 22.83
N THR A 106 -12.46 -7.17 24.01
CA THR A 106 -13.38 -7.35 25.13
C THR A 106 -13.33 -6.10 26.01
N PHE A 107 -14.48 -5.55 26.37
CA PHE A 107 -14.63 -4.36 27.23
C PHE A 107 -14.27 -4.66 28.71
N THR A 108 -13.19 -5.40 28.97
CA THR A 108 -12.75 -5.76 30.32
C THR A 108 -11.55 -4.90 30.71
N PHE A 109 -11.68 -4.20 31.83
CA PHE A 109 -10.67 -3.33 32.43
C PHE A 109 -9.36 -4.09 32.73
N GLY A 110 -8.35 -3.92 31.86
CA GLY A 110 -6.95 -4.19 32.17
C GLY A 110 -6.20 -5.05 31.14
N ARG A 111 -5.23 -4.44 30.46
CA ARG A 111 -4.16 -5.04 29.62
C ARG A 111 -4.52 -5.54 28.21
N ASP A 112 -5.71 -5.30 27.68
CA ASP A 112 -6.03 -5.70 26.30
C ASP A 112 -5.35 -4.80 25.25
N CYS A 113 -4.26 -5.32 24.69
CA CYS A 113 -3.52 -4.71 23.61
C CYS A 113 -4.23 -4.95 22.27
N GLY A 114 -5.28 -4.16 21.99
CA GLY A 114 -6.10 -4.28 20.76
C GLY A 114 -5.42 -3.81 19.47
N SER A 115 -4.09 -3.68 19.46
CA SER A 115 -3.37 -3.11 18.33
C SER A 115 -2.98 -4.16 17.31
N ARG A 116 -3.22 -3.86 16.04
CA ARG A 116 -2.96 -4.77 14.91
C ARG A 116 -1.55 -4.52 14.35
N PRO A 117 -0.78 -5.60 14.07
CA PRO A 117 0.53 -5.51 13.43
C PRO A 117 0.49 -4.76 12.10
N PHE A 118 1.63 -4.18 11.71
CA PHE A 118 1.83 -3.61 10.39
C PHE A 118 2.17 -4.73 9.41
N VAL A 119 1.60 -4.66 8.21
CA VAL A 119 1.96 -5.56 7.10
C VAL A 119 2.49 -4.73 5.94
N GLU A 120 3.74 -4.99 5.57
CA GLU A 120 4.38 -4.39 4.40
C GLU A 120 4.33 -5.39 3.24
N TYR A 121 3.65 -5.00 2.17
CA TYR A 121 3.53 -5.77 0.94
C TYR A 121 4.45 -5.22 -0.14
N GLU A 122 5.27 -6.09 -0.70
CA GLU A 122 6.02 -5.89 -1.94
C GLU A 122 5.49 -6.89 -2.97
N ILE A 123 4.77 -6.39 -3.95
CA ILE A 123 4.10 -7.21 -4.96
C ILE A 123 4.62 -6.84 -6.35
N ARG A 124 5.02 -7.85 -7.12
CA ARG A 124 5.27 -7.72 -8.54
C ARG A 124 4.23 -8.50 -9.31
N MET A 125 3.60 -7.89 -10.31
CA MET A 125 2.52 -8.50 -11.09
C MET A 125 2.63 -8.15 -12.58
N PRO A 126 2.04 -8.94 -13.48
CA PRO A 126 2.07 -8.68 -14.91
C PRO A 126 1.51 -7.29 -15.24
N ARG A 127 2.14 -6.57 -16.17
CA ARG A 127 1.69 -5.22 -16.58
C ARG A 127 0.23 -5.12 -17.00
N GLY A 128 -0.28 -6.10 -17.74
CA GLY A 128 -1.66 -6.08 -18.22
C GLY A 128 -2.70 -6.52 -17.18
N ALA A 129 -2.27 -7.02 -16.03
CA ALA A 129 -3.19 -7.58 -15.05
C ALA A 129 -3.93 -6.47 -14.31
N SER A 130 -5.20 -6.71 -14.02
CA SER A 130 -6.05 -5.81 -13.24
C SER A 130 -5.76 -5.92 -11.75
N LEU A 131 -5.90 -4.81 -11.03
CA LEU A 131 -5.67 -4.73 -9.59
C LEU A 131 -6.96 -4.28 -8.88
N ARG A 132 -7.38 -5.03 -7.86
CA ARG A 132 -8.36 -4.58 -6.86
C ARG A 132 -7.69 -4.53 -5.50
N LEU A 133 -7.63 -3.35 -4.91
CA LEU A 133 -7.01 -3.10 -3.62
C LEU A 133 -8.05 -2.54 -2.66
N LYS A 134 -8.25 -3.20 -1.53
CA LYS A 134 -9.00 -2.66 -0.38
C LYS A 134 -8.06 -2.47 0.78
N ASP A 135 -8.06 -1.28 1.33
CA ASP A 135 -7.21 -0.87 2.42
C ASP A 135 -8.00 -0.07 3.48
N TYR A 136 -7.48 -0.05 4.70
CA TYR A 136 -8.02 0.78 5.76
C TYR A 136 -7.07 1.88 6.24
N LYS A 137 -5.79 1.57 6.45
CA LYS A 137 -4.79 2.43 7.10
C LYS A 137 -3.39 2.22 6.53
N SER A 138 -3.21 2.28 5.22
CA SER A 138 -1.91 2.05 4.60
C SER A 138 -1.41 3.19 3.72
N ARG A 139 -0.09 3.20 3.47
CA ARG A 139 0.49 3.95 2.37
C ARG A 139 0.60 3.03 1.15
N ILE A 140 0.01 3.43 0.04
CA ILE A 140 -0.10 2.64 -1.17
C ILE A 140 0.74 3.29 -2.28
N SER A 141 1.58 2.49 -2.93
CA SER A 141 2.32 2.85 -4.12
C SER A 141 2.05 1.80 -5.20
N VAL A 142 1.58 2.21 -6.36
CA VAL A 142 1.35 1.35 -7.53
C VAL A 142 2.05 1.98 -8.73
N ASP A 143 2.79 1.19 -9.49
CA ASP A 143 3.62 1.72 -10.55
C ASP A 143 3.63 0.82 -11.80
N GLY A 144 3.30 1.41 -12.95
CA GLY A 144 3.49 0.83 -14.28
C GLY A 144 2.40 -0.14 -14.76
N LEU A 145 1.20 -0.11 -14.19
CA LEU A 145 0.10 -1.00 -14.61
C LEU A 145 -0.64 -0.48 -15.84
N ALA A 146 -0.89 -1.38 -16.79
CA ALA A 146 -1.70 -1.16 -17.97
C ALA A 146 -3.11 -1.78 -17.87
N GLY A 147 -3.32 -2.73 -16.94
CA GLY A 147 -4.65 -3.19 -16.57
C GLY A 147 -5.42 -2.16 -15.75
N ASP A 148 -6.71 -2.40 -15.57
CA ASP A 148 -7.58 -1.54 -14.74
C ASP A 148 -7.19 -1.64 -13.26
N VAL A 149 -7.19 -0.49 -12.58
CA VAL A 149 -6.84 -0.37 -11.16
C VAL A 149 -8.07 0.12 -10.39
N SER A 150 -8.42 -0.58 -9.33
CA SER A 150 -9.48 -0.18 -8.40
C SER A 150 -8.93 -0.17 -6.97
N VAL A 151 -8.97 0.99 -6.33
CA VAL A 151 -8.43 1.23 -4.98
C VAL A 151 -9.50 1.84 -4.10
N ASP A 152 -9.80 1.17 -3.00
CA ASP A 152 -10.69 1.63 -1.93
C ASP A 152 -9.84 1.74 -0.65
N SER A 153 -9.66 2.96 -0.12
CA SER A 153 -8.89 3.18 1.10
C SER A 153 -9.61 4.10 2.07
N TYR A 154 -9.70 3.69 3.33
CA TYR A 154 -10.31 4.54 4.35
C TYR A 154 -9.40 5.70 4.79
N LYS A 155 -8.12 5.43 5.06
CA LYS A 155 -7.16 6.44 5.51
C LYS A 155 -5.76 6.10 5.01
N GLY A 156 -5.11 7.01 4.32
CA GLY A 156 -3.79 6.71 3.78
C GLY A 156 -3.24 7.76 2.83
N GLY A 157 -2.08 7.46 2.28
CA GLY A 157 -1.53 8.18 1.15
C GLY A 157 -1.43 7.22 -0.03
N ILE A 158 -1.95 7.62 -1.18
CA ILE A 158 -1.99 6.79 -2.39
C ILE A 158 -1.15 7.46 -3.47
N ARG A 159 -0.20 6.73 -4.05
CA ARG A 159 0.58 7.18 -5.19
C ARG A 159 0.49 6.13 -6.29
N LEU A 160 -0.18 6.48 -7.39
CA LEU A 160 -0.32 5.64 -8.58
C LEU A 160 0.44 6.33 -9.71
N THR A 161 1.46 5.67 -10.26
CA THR A 161 2.28 6.24 -11.34
C THR A 161 2.30 5.34 -12.56
N ARG A 162 2.48 5.95 -13.73
CA ARG A 162 2.60 5.24 -15.01
C ARG A 162 1.41 4.31 -15.28
N LEU A 163 0.21 4.82 -15.02
CA LEU A 163 -1.02 4.09 -15.32
C LEU A 163 -1.34 4.19 -16.82
N ALA A 164 -1.76 3.08 -17.41
CA ALA A 164 -2.25 3.04 -18.79
C ALA A 164 -3.69 2.52 -18.94
N GLY A 165 -4.24 1.87 -17.90
CA GLY A 165 -5.62 1.34 -17.87
C GLY A 165 -6.67 2.34 -17.36
N GLY A 166 -7.81 1.82 -16.94
CA GLY A 166 -8.82 2.56 -16.17
C GLY A 166 -8.47 2.67 -14.69
N LEU A 167 -9.11 3.62 -14.01
CA LEU A 167 -8.94 3.83 -12.57
C LEU A 167 -10.30 4.04 -11.90
N ASP A 168 -10.53 3.31 -10.81
CA ASP A 168 -11.62 3.53 -9.86
C ASP A 168 -11.01 3.75 -8.47
N LEU A 169 -10.95 5.01 -8.03
CA LEU A 169 -10.28 5.43 -6.81
C LEU A 169 -11.29 6.01 -5.82
N GLU A 170 -11.45 5.36 -4.68
CA GLU A 170 -12.28 5.82 -3.56
C GLU A 170 -11.41 6.01 -2.32
N THR A 171 -11.50 7.19 -1.70
CA THR A 171 -10.81 7.49 -0.45
C THR A 171 -11.70 8.24 0.54
N TYR A 172 -11.65 7.86 1.82
CA TYR A 172 -12.44 8.56 2.84
C TYR A 172 -11.66 9.69 3.53
N LYS A 173 -10.41 9.43 3.95
CA LYS A 173 -9.54 10.36 4.68
C LYS A 173 -8.08 10.20 4.25
N GLY A 174 -7.73 10.71 3.09
CA GLY A 174 -6.37 10.55 2.58
C GLY A 174 -6.10 11.36 1.33
N ASP A 175 -4.83 11.49 1.03
CA ASP A 175 -4.35 12.17 -0.17
C ASP A 175 -3.95 11.15 -1.23
N ALA A 176 -4.27 11.43 -2.48
CA ALA A 176 -3.99 10.55 -3.60
C ALA A 176 -3.39 11.33 -4.76
N LEU A 177 -2.37 10.74 -5.40
CA LEU A 177 -1.83 11.20 -6.67
C LEU A 177 -1.93 10.06 -7.66
N ALA A 178 -2.59 10.30 -8.80
CA ALA A 178 -2.65 9.36 -9.91
C ALA A 178 -2.10 9.99 -11.19
N GLU A 179 -1.00 9.44 -11.70
CA GLU A 179 -0.33 9.88 -12.92
C GLU A 179 -0.50 8.84 -14.03
N PHE A 180 -1.07 9.29 -15.16
CA PHE A 180 -1.34 8.45 -16.32
C PHE A 180 -0.30 8.67 -17.42
N GLU A 181 0.25 7.58 -17.94
CA GLU A 181 0.98 7.57 -19.23
C GLU A 181 -0.01 7.52 -20.40
N THR A 182 -1.12 6.80 -20.24
CA THR A 182 -2.19 6.71 -21.22
C THR A 182 -3.52 6.57 -20.50
N LEU A 183 -4.58 7.16 -21.06
CA LEU A 183 -5.93 7.00 -20.52
C LEU A 183 -6.69 5.90 -21.29
N GLY A 184 -6.36 4.65 -20.99
CA GLY A 184 -6.86 3.45 -21.69
C GLY A 184 -8.26 3.00 -21.25
N GLY A 185 -8.69 3.39 -20.05
CA GLY A 185 -10.01 3.10 -19.48
C GLY A 185 -10.72 4.35 -18.95
N GLY A 186 -11.91 4.17 -18.37
CA GLY A 186 -12.62 5.23 -17.65
C GLY A 186 -11.88 5.61 -16.36
N LEU A 187 -12.13 6.82 -15.87
CA LEU A 187 -11.57 7.32 -14.62
C LEU A 187 -12.71 7.71 -13.69
N ARG A 188 -12.76 7.12 -12.49
CA ARG A 188 -13.60 7.54 -11.39
C ARG A 188 -12.71 7.86 -10.20
N ALA A 189 -12.93 9.03 -9.60
CA ALA A 189 -12.26 9.45 -8.39
C ALA A 189 -13.27 10.02 -7.40
N GLU A 190 -13.29 9.47 -6.19
CA GLU A 190 -14.20 9.84 -5.12
C GLU A 190 -13.42 10.12 -3.82
N THR A 191 -13.70 11.27 -3.18
CA THR A 191 -13.14 11.58 -1.85
C THR A 191 -14.15 12.17 -0.89
N TYR A 192 -14.18 11.66 0.35
CA TYR A 192 -14.91 12.35 1.41
C TYR A 192 -14.10 13.50 2.00
N LYS A 193 -12.83 13.28 2.34
CA LYS A 193 -11.92 14.28 2.90
C LYS A 193 -10.48 13.97 2.48
N GLY A 194 -9.79 14.98 1.99
CA GLY A 194 -8.41 14.88 1.54
C GLY A 194 -8.26 15.49 0.15
N GLU A 195 -7.11 15.23 -0.47
CA GLU A 195 -6.77 15.78 -1.78
C GLU A 195 -6.52 14.67 -2.80
N ILE A 196 -7.16 14.73 -3.97
CA ILE A 196 -6.84 13.86 -5.11
C ILE A 196 -6.28 14.71 -6.24
N ASP A 197 -5.03 14.49 -6.61
CA ASP A 197 -4.44 15.03 -7.83
C ASP A 197 -4.42 13.96 -8.93
N LEU A 198 -5.13 14.24 -10.03
CA LEU A 198 -5.21 13.42 -11.23
C LEU A 198 -4.40 14.10 -12.33
N VAL A 199 -3.40 13.40 -12.87
CA VAL A 199 -2.50 13.92 -13.91
C VAL A 199 -2.67 13.09 -15.18
N LEU A 200 -3.28 13.70 -16.19
CA LEU A 200 -3.55 13.08 -17.49
C LEU A 200 -2.50 13.48 -18.54
N PRO A 201 -2.34 12.70 -19.63
CA PRO A 201 -1.56 13.12 -20.79
C PRO A 201 -2.17 14.36 -21.46
N LYS A 202 -1.36 15.29 -22.01
CA LYS A 202 -1.87 16.50 -22.70
C LYS A 202 -2.88 16.23 -23.80
N ALA A 203 -2.75 15.09 -24.48
CA ALA A 203 -3.62 14.70 -25.58
C ALA A 203 -4.95 14.08 -25.13
N ALA A 204 -5.15 13.89 -23.81
CA ALA A 204 -6.37 13.28 -23.30
C ALA A 204 -7.58 14.20 -23.55
N ARG A 205 -8.59 13.65 -24.22
CA ARG A 205 -9.92 14.26 -24.34
C ARG A 205 -10.85 13.56 -23.37
N VAL A 206 -11.51 14.33 -22.53
CA VAL A 206 -12.33 13.78 -21.44
C VAL A 206 -13.77 14.25 -21.53
N ASP A 207 -14.70 13.34 -21.22
CA ASP A 207 -16.09 13.66 -20.96
C ASP A 207 -16.27 13.67 -19.45
N LEU A 208 -16.46 14.86 -18.88
CA LEU A 208 -16.29 15.12 -17.45
C LEU A 208 -17.65 15.21 -16.75
N GLU A 209 -17.82 14.38 -15.73
CA GLU A 209 -18.97 14.34 -14.83
C GLU A 209 -18.52 14.71 -13.42
N GLU A 210 -19.14 15.73 -12.81
CA GLU A 210 -18.72 16.28 -11.53
C GLU A 210 -19.87 16.27 -10.52
N SER A 211 -19.58 15.81 -9.30
CA SER A 211 -20.48 15.80 -8.15
C SER A 211 -19.77 16.40 -6.95
N ILE A 212 -20.02 17.68 -6.66
CA ILE A 212 -19.31 18.44 -5.61
C ILE A 212 -20.26 18.72 -4.44
N GLY A 213 -19.98 18.06 -3.33
CA GLY A 213 -20.68 18.20 -2.06
C GLY A 213 -20.19 19.36 -1.19
N ARG A 214 -20.65 19.36 0.07
CA ARG A 214 -20.52 20.52 0.95
C ARG A 214 -19.09 20.70 1.47
N ARG A 215 -18.45 21.80 1.04
CA ARG A 215 -17.03 22.15 1.28
C ARG A 215 -16.06 21.30 0.44
N GLY A 216 -16.55 20.68 -0.63
CA GLY A 216 -15.71 20.09 -1.66
C GLY A 216 -15.19 21.18 -2.60
N SER A 217 -14.07 20.91 -3.27
CA SER A 217 -13.61 21.74 -4.37
C SER A 217 -13.08 20.88 -5.51
N PHE A 218 -13.31 21.33 -6.73
CA PHE A 218 -12.79 20.70 -7.93
C PHE A 218 -12.17 21.76 -8.85
N ALA A 219 -11.01 21.42 -9.41
CA ALA A 219 -10.32 22.25 -10.39
C ALA A 219 -9.85 21.39 -11.56
N ALA A 220 -10.21 21.77 -12.79
CA ALA A 220 -9.84 21.07 -14.00
C ALA A 220 -9.04 21.97 -14.95
N ASP A 221 -7.88 21.47 -15.40
CA ASP A 221 -7.06 22.02 -16.46
C ASP A 221 -6.86 20.94 -17.54
N VAL A 222 -7.95 20.62 -18.25
CA VAL A 222 -8.04 19.60 -19.30
C VAL A 222 -8.98 20.04 -20.41
N GLN A 223 -8.80 19.48 -21.62
CA GLN A 223 -9.74 19.68 -22.72
C GLN A 223 -10.95 18.75 -22.55
N ALA A 224 -12.05 19.30 -22.00
CA ALA A 224 -13.34 18.60 -21.94
C ALA A 224 -14.01 18.59 -23.32
N VAL A 225 -14.28 17.39 -23.86
CA VAL A 225 -14.90 17.19 -25.18
C VAL A 225 -15.91 16.06 -25.08
N ARG A 226 -17.15 16.30 -25.53
CA ARG A 226 -18.20 15.26 -25.60
C ARG A 226 -17.72 14.08 -26.44
N GLY A 227 -17.92 12.86 -25.91
CA GLY A 227 -17.42 11.63 -26.55
C GLY A 227 -15.93 11.35 -26.30
N GLY A 228 -15.28 12.15 -25.46
CA GLY A 228 -13.99 11.81 -24.86
C GLY A 228 -14.10 10.66 -23.87
N ARG A 229 -12.99 10.34 -23.20
CA ARG A 229 -13.02 9.31 -22.16
C ARG A 229 -13.83 9.79 -20.96
N ARG A 230 -14.76 8.96 -20.47
CA ARG A 230 -15.52 9.27 -19.25
C ARG A 230 -14.59 9.45 -18.05
N VAL A 231 -14.69 10.61 -17.41
CA VAL A 231 -14.05 10.98 -16.15
C VAL A 231 -15.14 11.41 -15.19
N SER A 232 -15.34 10.67 -14.10
CA SER A 232 -16.30 10.99 -13.04
C SER A 232 -15.54 11.41 -11.79
N VAL A 233 -15.93 12.53 -11.22
CA VAL A 233 -15.31 13.10 -10.02
C VAL A 233 -16.37 13.37 -8.98
N ASP A 234 -16.23 12.79 -7.78
CA ASP A 234 -17.10 13.06 -6.63
C ASP A 234 -16.27 13.51 -5.43
N THR A 235 -16.64 14.62 -4.80
CA THR A 235 -16.02 15.05 -3.54
C THR A 235 -17.00 15.72 -2.60
N TYR A 236 -16.96 15.37 -1.31
CA TYR A 236 -17.81 16.02 -0.31
C TYR A 236 -17.12 17.14 0.47
N LYS A 237 -15.99 16.86 1.15
CA LYS A 237 -15.18 17.82 1.94
C LYS A 237 -13.70 17.78 1.55
N GLY A 238 -13.39 17.24 0.38
CA GLY A 238 -12.04 17.15 -0.16
C GLY A 238 -11.84 18.03 -1.39
N THR A 239 -10.63 18.03 -1.89
CA THR A 239 -10.24 18.73 -3.11
C THR A 239 -9.86 17.70 -4.16
N ILE A 240 -10.40 17.81 -5.36
CA ILE A 240 -9.93 17.02 -6.50
C ILE A 240 -9.39 17.99 -7.55
N ARG A 241 -8.17 17.75 -8.02
CA ARG A 241 -7.57 18.50 -9.12
C ARG A 241 -7.31 17.57 -10.29
N LEU A 242 -7.74 17.99 -11.46
CA LEU A 242 -7.49 17.31 -12.71
C LEU A 242 -6.61 18.20 -13.56
N ARG A 243 -5.40 17.75 -13.88
CA ARG A 243 -4.42 18.53 -14.66
C ARG A 243 -3.81 17.68 -15.77
N THR A 244 -3.21 18.35 -16.74
CA THR A 244 -2.37 17.68 -17.73
C THR A 244 -0.88 17.80 -17.38
N ARG A 245 -0.08 16.81 -17.80
CA ARG A 245 1.39 16.85 -17.72
C ARG A 245 2.00 17.45 -18.96
#